data_AF-A0A4Y2J0Z6-F1
#
_entry.id   AF-A0A4Y2J0Z6-F1
#
_cell.length_a   1.000
_cell.length_b   1.000
_cell.length_c   1.000
_cell.angle_alpha   90.00
_cell.angle_beta   90.00
_cell.angle_gamma   90.00
#
_symmetry.space_group_name_H-M   'P 1'
#
loop_
_entity.id
_entity.type
_entity.pdbx_description
1 polymer ?
#
loop_
_entity_poly.entity_id
_entity_poly.type
_entity_poly.pdbx_seq_one_letter_code
_entity_poly.pdbx_strand_id
1 'polypeptide(L)'
;MTFISKDEFIQNNVELFEGVGKCKGTCKINIKNDATPVVRPPRRVPLTVKPKLELKLKELEAQGIIVKVDQPKEWVSNIVIIEKANGTIRICLDPQDLNKVIKREHVLIPTIEEFLPKLTNKSVYSVLDLKDGVFQIPLNVKSSELYF
;
A
#
# COMPACT_ATOMS: atom_id res chain seq x y z
N MET A 1 13.20 11.17 34.66
CA MET A 1 13.20 10.95 33.20
C MET A 1 12.50 12.12 32.56
N THR A 2 13.19 12.87 31.72
CA THR A 2 12.59 13.97 30.96
C THR A 2 11.98 13.36 29.71
N PHE A 3 10.65 13.44 29.58
CA PHE A 3 9.96 12.96 28.39
C PHE A 3 9.97 14.08 27.35
N ILE A 4 10.46 13.77 26.15
CA ILE A 4 10.36 14.67 24.99
C ILE A 4 8.87 14.78 24.64
N SER A 5 8.38 16.01 24.44
CA SER A 5 7.00 16.21 24.03
C SER A 5 6.76 15.65 22.63
N LYS A 6 5.50 15.33 22.28
CA LYS A 6 5.15 14.89 20.92
C LYS A 6 5.65 15.88 19.87
N ASP A 7 5.46 17.17 20.11
CA ASP A 7 5.81 18.23 19.15
C ASP A 7 7.32 18.36 19.00
N GLU A 8 8.07 18.26 20.10
CA GLU A 8 9.53 18.25 20.09
C GLU A 8 10.07 16.99 19.37
N PHE A 9 9.44 15.83 19.55
CA PHE A 9 9.81 14.61 18.80
C PHE A 9 9.57 14.79 17.30
N ILE A 10 8.45 15.38 16.89
CA ILE A 10 8.16 15.65 15.49
C ILE A 10 9.14 16.66 14.91
N GLN A 11 9.43 17.75 15.63
CA GLN A 11 10.38 18.78 15.21
C GLN A 11 11.81 18.24 15.07
N ASN A 12 12.21 17.31 15.93
CA ASN A 12 13.54 16.70 15.88
C ASN A 12 13.67 15.61 14.81
N ASN A 13 12.56 15.18 14.19
CA ASN A 13 12.53 14.08 13.22
C ASN A 13 11.62 14.39 12.03
N VAL A 14 11.58 15.65 11.58
CA VAL A 14 10.65 16.12 10.53
C VAL A 14 10.74 15.26 9.27
N GLU A 15 11.95 14.81 8.92
CA GLU A 15 12.22 13.95 7.78
C GLU A 15 11.50 12.59 7.83
N LEU A 16 11.14 12.09 9.02
CA LEU A 16 10.35 10.85 9.17
C LEU A 16 8.87 11.05 8.85
N PHE A 17 8.41 12.31 8.85
CA PHE A 17 7.01 12.68 8.63
C PHE A 17 6.75 13.26 7.24
N GLU A 18 7.77 13.29 6.39
CA GLU A 18 7.69 13.76 5.00
C GLU A 18 7.69 12.60 3.98
N GLY A 19 6.95 12.80 2.88
CA GLY A 19 6.87 11.82 1.80
C GLY A 19 6.05 10.57 2.15
N VAL A 20 6.28 9.51 1.38
CA VAL A 20 5.61 8.20 1.56
C VAL A 20 6.45 7.29 2.46
N GLY A 21 7.78 7.40 2.40
CA GLY A 21 8.72 6.46 3.02
C GLY A 21 9.01 5.26 2.12
N LYS A 22 10.14 4.60 2.37
CA LYS A 22 10.56 3.39 1.64
C LYS A 22 11.29 2.42 2.56
N CYS A 23 10.68 1.27 2.79
CA CYS A 23 11.26 0.17 3.55
C CYS A 23 12.52 -0.37 2.86
N LYS A 24 13.48 -0.85 3.66
CA LYS A 24 14.66 -1.54 3.16
C LYS A 24 14.25 -2.91 2.60
N GLY A 25 14.76 -3.25 1.42
CA GLY A 25 14.47 -4.53 0.75
C GLY A 25 13.29 -4.47 -0.22
N THR A 26 12.92 -5.64 -0.74
CA THR A 26 11.81 -5.78 -1.70
C THR A 26 10.94 -6.97 -1.33
N CYS A 27 9.62 -6.84 -1.46
CA CYS A 27 8.67 -7.92 -1.33
C CYS A 27 8.62 -8.76 -2.61
N LYS A 28 8.61 -10.08 -2.43
CA LYS A 28 8.42 -11.06 -3.50
C LYS A 28 7.08 -11.74 -3.30
N ILE A 29 6.25 -11.73 -4.33
CA ILE A 29 4.95 -12.38 -4.37
C ILE A 29 5.08 -13.64 -5.21
N ASN A 30 4.76 -14.78 -4.60
CA ASN A 30 4.83 -16.09 -5.25
C ASN A 30 3.43 -16.50 -5.71
N ILE A 31 3.31 -16.94 -6.97
CA ILE A 31 2.07 -17.51 -7.52
C ILE A 31 2.18 -19.03 -7.69
N LYS A 32 1.05 -19.70 -7.82
CA LYS A 32 0.95 -21.12 -8.21
C LYS A 32 1.61 -21.35 -9.57
N ASN A 33 2.20 -22.53 -9.76
CA ASN A 33 2.99 -22.82 -10.97
C ASN A 33 2.09 -23.00 -12.20
N ASP A 34 0.83 -23.39 -11.99
CA ASP A 34 -0.24 -23.58 -12.95
C ASP A 34 -1.16 -22.36 -13.07
N ALA A 35 -0.72 -21.18 -12.60
CA ALA A 35 -1.52 -19.97 -12.64
C ALA A 35 -1.71 -19.48 -14.08
N THR A 36 -2.97 -19.42 -14.53
CA THR A 36 -3.33 -18.81 -15.82
C THR A 36 -3.49 -17.30 -15.66
N PRO A 37 -2.75 -16.48 -16.41
CA PRO A 37 -2.89 -15.03 -16.37
C PRO A 37 -4.28 -14.55 -16.81
N VAL A 38 -4.73 -13.44 -16.22
CA VAL A 38 -6.04 -12.84 -16.52
C VAL A 38 -5.88 -11.36 -16.81
N VAL A 39 -6.39 -10.95 -17.97
CA VAL A 39 -6.47 -9.55 -18.39
C VAL A 39 -7.93 -9.10 -18.31
N ARG A 40 -8.23 -8.17 -17.39
CA ARG A 40 -9.56 -7.54 -17.28
C ARG A 40 -9.60 -6.25 -18.09
N PRO A 41 -10.65 -6.02 -18.90
CA PRO A 41 -10.81 -4.76 -19.61
C PRO A 41 -11.13 -3.62 -18.63
N PRO A 42 -10.61 -2.39 -18.86
CA PRO A 42 -10.88 -1.26 -17.98
C PRO A 42 -12.36 -0.99 -17.78
N ARG A 43 -12.76 -0.71 -16.53
CA ARG A 43 -14.13 -0.31 -16.21
C ARG A 43 -14.41 1.12 -16.69
N ARG A 44 -15.67 1.39 -17.06
CA ARG A 44 -16.12 2.75 -17.39
C ARG A 44 -16.06 3.63 -16.14
N VAL A 45 -15.41 4.79 -16.26
CA VAL A 45 -15.34 5.81 -15.21
C VAL A 45 -16.29 6.96 -15.55
N PRO A 46 -17.17 7.38 -14.61
CA PRO A 46 -18.04 8.54 -14.81
C PRO A 46 -17.26 9.80 -15.19
N LEU A 47 -17.81 10.61 -16.11
CA LEU A 47 -17.14 11.81 -16.61
C LEU A 47 -16.80 12.81 -15.50
N THR A 48 -17.62 12.89 -14.46
CA THR A 48 -17.40 13.73 -13.28
C THR A 48 -16.19 13.31 -12.45
N VAL A 49 -15.82 12.02 -12.49
CA VAL A 49 -14.73 11.44 -11.70
C VAL A 49 -13.42 11.42 -12.48
N LYS A 50 -13.46 11.40 -13.82
CA LYS A 50 -12.26 11.34 -14.68
C LYS A 50 -11.19 12.40 -14.34
N PRO A 51 -11.50 13.69 -14.16
CA PRO A 51 -10.47 14.67 -13.82
C PRO A 51 -9.79 14.38 -12.47
N LYS A 52 -10.56 13.92 -11.48
CA LYS A 52 -10.02 13.53 -10.17
C LYS A 52 -9.12 12.29 -10.29
N LEU A 53 -9.53 11.33 -11.11
CA LEU A 53 -8.74 10.12 -11.40
C LEU A 53 -7.40 10.46 -12.04
N GLU A 54 -7.41 11.28 -13.08
CA GLU A 54 -6.19 11.69 -13.78
C GLU A 54 -5.22 12.44 -12.85
N LEU A 55 -5.74 13.36 -12.03
CA LEU A 55 -4.93 14.07 -11.03
C LEU A 55 -4.31 13.07 -10.05
N LYS A 56 -5.10 12.14 -9.52
CA LYS A 56 -4.61 11.18 -8.54
C LYS A 56 -3.58 10.21 -9.11
N LEU A 57 -3.74 9.78 -10.36
CA LEU A 57 -2.73 8.97 -11.06
C LEU A 57 -1.42 9.72 -11.23
N LYS A 58 -1.47 11.01 -11.62
CA LYS A 58 -0.27 11.86 -11.72
C LYS A 58 0.44 12.03 -10.36
N GLU A 59 -0.31 12.19 -9.27
CA GLU A 59 0.27 12.23 -7.92
C GLU A 59 1.01 10.94 -7.57
N LEU A 60 0.40 9.78 -7.82
CA LEU A 60 1.01 8.47 -7.55
C LEU A 60 2.25 8.23 -8.42
N GLU A 61 2.23 8.67 -9.68
CA GLU A 61 3.38 8.61 -10.59
C GLU A 61 4.51 9.53 -10.11
N ALA A 62 4.21 10.77 -9.72
CA ALA A 62 5.20 11.71 -9.17
C ALA A 62 5.82 11.23 -7.86
N GLN A 63 5.08 10.46 -7.05
CA GLN A 63 5.57 9.81 -5.83
C GLN A 63 6.38 8.52 -6.10
N GLY A 64 6.44 8.06 -7.36
CA GLY A 64 7.11 6.82 -7.73
C GLY A 64 6.41 5.55 -7.25
N ILE A 65 5.12 5.63 -6.89
CA ILE A 65 4.30 4.49 -6.45
C ILE A 65 3.85 3.65 -7.65
N ILE A 66 3.52 4.31 -8.76
CA ILE A 66 3.12 3.67 -10.02
C ILE A 66 3.99 4.15 -11.17
N VAL A 67 4.00 3.38 -12.26
CA VAL A 67 4.72 3.71 -13.48
C VAL A 67 3.84 3.43 -14.69
N LYS A 68 3.95 4.26 -15.74
CA LYS A 68 3.30 4.00 -17.03
C LYS A 68 3.98 2.83 -17.74
N VAL A 69 3.18 1.98 -18.37
CA VAL A 69 3.68 0.86 -19.15
C VAL A 69 2.91 0.73 -20.45
N ASP A 70 3.65 0.67 -21.55
CA ASP A 70 3.11 0.58 -22.91
C ASP A 70 3.23 -0.83 -23.50
N GLN A 71 3.79 -1.78 -22.75
CA GLN A 71 3.97 -3.16 -23.18
C GLN A 71 2.78 -4.02 -22.74
N PRO A 72 2.39 -5.04 -23.53
CA PRO A 72 1.39 -6.02 -23.12
C PRO A 72 1.74 -6.68 -21.79
N LYS A 73 0.75 -6.88 -20.94
CA LYS A 73 0.89 -7.51 -19.63
C LYS A 73 -0.02 -8.72 -19.50
N GLU A 74 0.49 -9.75 -18.85
CA GLU A 74 -0.20 -11.01 -18.64
C GLU A 74 -1.30 -10.89 -17.58
N TRP A 75 -1.05 -10.09 -16.55
CA TRP A 75 -2.00 -9.77 -15.49
C TRP A 75 -2.46 -8.33 -15.63
N VAL A 76 -3.77 -8.12 -15.75
CA VAL A 76 -4.37 -6.77 -15.70
C VAL A 76 -5.63 -6.84 -14.85
N SER A 77 -5.63 -6.06 -13.77
CA SER A 77 -6.70 -5.95 -12.80
C SER A 77 -7.46 -4.65 -13.00
N ASN A 78 -8.74 -4.65 -12.63
CA ASN A 78 -9.52 -3.42 -12.68
C ASN A 78 -9.09 -2.45 -11.58
N ILE A 79 -9.25 -1.15 -11.84
CA ILE A 79 -9.25 -0.16 -10.77
C ILE A 79 -10.66 0.04 -10.20
N VAL A 80 -10.72 0.30 -8.90
CA VAL A 80 -11.91 0.68 -8.14
C VAL A 80 -11.65 2.07 -7.56
N ILE A 81 -12.59 2.97 -7.78
CA ILE A 81 -12.50 4.36 -7.33
C ILE A 81 -13.48 4.53 -6.19
N ILE A 82 -12.98 4.99 -5.05
CA ILE A 82 -13.78 5.24 -3.85
C ILE A 82 -13.68 6.73 -3.52
N GLU A 83 -14.82 7.41 -3.44
CA GLU A 83 -14.86 8.79 -2.98
C GLU A 83 -14.78 8.84 -1.45
N LYS A 84 -13.86 9.67 -0.94
CA LYS A 84 -13.74 9.93 0.50
C LYS A 84 -14.69 11.06 0.91
N ALA A 85 -15.04 11.11 2.19
CA ALA A 85 -15.88 12.16 2.75
C ALA A 85 -15.31 13.59 2.54
N ASN A 86 -13.99 13.72 2.40
CA ASN A 86 -13.33 15.00 2.11
C ASN A 86 -13.32 15.38 0.61
N GLY A 87 -14.07 14.66 -0.25
CA GLY A 87 -14.19 14.94 -1.68
C GLY A 87 -13.04 14.43 -2.56
N THR A 88 -11.98 13.91 -1.96
CA THR A 88 -10.86 13.24 -2.67
C THR A 88 -11.22 11.81 -3.05
N ILE A 89 -10.42 11.18 -3.91
CA ILE A 89 -10.62 9.79 -4.30
C ILE A 89 -9.49 8.88 -3.80
N ARG A 90 -9.82 7.61 -3.56
CA ARG A 90 -8.88 6.50 -3.37
C ARG A 90 -8.97 5.57 -4.57
N ILE A 91 -7.83 5.30 -5.20
CA ILE A 91 -7.70 4.28 -6.24
C ILE A 91 -7.28 2.98 -5.56
N CYS A 92 -8.03 1.92 -5.80
CA CYS A 92 -7.73 0.57 -5.34
C CYS A 92 -7.62 -0.36 -6.55
N LEU A 93 -6.66 -1.26 -6.55
CA LEU A 93 -6.65 -2.36 -7.51
C LEU A 93 -7.69 -3.41 -7.07
N ASP A 94 -8.31 -4.08 -8.02
CA ASP A 94 -9.22 -5.22 -7.82
C ASP A 94 -8.53 -6.53 -8.26
N PRO A 95 -7.58 -7.06 -7.48
CA PRO A 95 -6.76 -8.21 -7.85
C PRO A 95 -7.48 -9.55 -7.58
N GLN A 96 -8.80 -9.62 -7.74
CA GLN A 96 -9.58 -10.82 -7.39
C GLN A 96 -9.06 -12.09 -8.06
N ASP A 97 -8.65 -12.01 -9.33
CA ASP A 97 -8.13 -13.17 -10.06
C ASP A 97 -6.70 -13.53 -9.63
N LEU A 98 -5.85 -12.52 -9.42
CA LEU A 98 -4.49 -12.70 -8.91
C LEU A 98 -4.51 -13.31 -7.49
N ASN A 99 -5.40 -12.85 -6.61
CA ASN A 99 -5.53 -13.32 -5.23
C ASN A 99 -5.86 -14.82 -5.12
N LYS A 100 -6.45 -15.44 -6.15
CA LYS A 100 -6.76 -16.90 -6.19
C LYS A 100 -5.51 -17.75 -6.43
N VAL A 101 -4.49 -17.15 -7.06
CA VAL A 101 -3.27 -17.84 -7.47
C VAL A 101 -2.05 -17.47 -6.64
N ILE A 102 -2.08 -16.39 -5.86
CA ILE A 102 -1.02 -16.06 -4.90
C ILE A 102 -0.91 -17.18 -3.85
N LYS A 103 0.31 -17.67 -3.62
CA LYS A 103 0.67 -18.54 -2.50
C LYS A 103 0.73 -17.68 -1.24
N ARG A 104 -0.20 -17.88 -0.31
CA ARG A 104 -0.27 -17.12 0.94
C ARG A 104 0.85 -17.53 1.88
N GLU A 105 1.59 -16.54 2.36
CA GLU A 105 2.48 -16.73 3.50
C GLU A 105 1.63 -16.77 4.78
N HIS A 106 1.87 -17.79 5.60
CA HIS A 106 1.20 -17.93 6.88
C HIS A 106 2.02 -17.21 7.95
N VAL A 107 1.75 -15.91 8.10
CA VAL A 107 2.31 -15.10 9.20
C VAL A 107 1.23 -14.96 10.27
N LEU A 108 1.57 -15.32 11.50
CA LEU A 108 0.68 -15.15 12.64
C LEU A 108 0.78 -13.71 13.12
N ILE A 109 -0.35 -13.01 13.10
CA ILE A 109 -0.49 -11.72 13.78
C ILE A 109 -0.76 -12.06 15.25
N PRO A 110 0.06 -11.56 16.21
CA PRO A 110 -0.11 -11.89 17.61
C PRO A 110 -1.47 -11.41 18.10
N THR A 111 -2.12 -12.18 18.97
CA THR A 111 -3.37 -11.73 19.59
C THR A 111 -3.10 -10.68 20.66
N ILE A 112 -4.16 -10.00 21.09
CA ILE A 112 -4.06 -9.02 22.18
C ILE A 112 -3.59 -9.71 23.46
N GLU A 113 -4.06 -10.92 23.75
CA GLU A 113 -3.69 -11.71 24.93
C GLU A 113 -2.21 -12.10 24.93
N GLU A 114 -1.64 -12.38 23.75
CA GLU A 114 -0.20 -12.66 23.60
C GLU A 114 0.67 -11.39 23.72
N PHE A 115 0.09 -10.23 23.39
CA PHE A 115 0.78 -8.95 23.40
C PHE A 115 0.76 -8.26 24.77
N LEU A 116 -0.37 -8.28 25.48
CA LEU A 116 -0.58 -7.58 26.74
C LEU A 116 0.48 -7.88 27.82
N PRO A 117 0.93 -9.14 28.03
CA PRO A 117 1.96 -9.43 29.03
C PRO A 117 3.29 -8.72 28.77
N LYS A 118 3.60 -8.38 27.50
CA LYS A 118 4.82 -7.66 27.12
C LYS A 118 4.78 -6.18 27.52
N LEU A 119 3.59 -5.65 27.77
CA LEU A 119 3.35 -4.28 28.21
C LEU A 119 3.35 -4.13 29.74
N THR A 120 3.29 -5.24 30.48
CA THR A 120 3.28 -5.22 31.95
C THR A 120 4.52 -4.50 32.50
N ASN A 121 4.35 -3.75 33.59
CA ASN A 121 5.40 -2.98 34.26
C ASN A 121 6.01 -1.85 33.40
N LYS A 122 5.33 -1.39 32.35
CA LYS A 122 5.68 -0.17 31.62
C LYS A 122 4.82 0.99 32.09
N SER A 123 5.45 2.14 32.30
CA SER A 123 4.79 3.37 32.77
C SER A 123 4.47 4.36 31.64
N VAL A 124 5.08 4.19 30.47
CA VAL A 124 4.92 5.08 29.31
C VAL A 124 4.79 4.25 28.04
N TYR A 125 3.86 4.65 27.18
CA TYR A 125 3.56 4.01 25.91
C TYR A 125 3.60 5.06 24.79
N SER A 126 4.00 4.63 23.61
CA SER A 126 3.92 5.44 22.40
C SER A 126 3.26 4.61 21.30
N VAL A 127 2.34 5.23 20.57
CA VAL A 127 1.64 4.61 19.44
C VAL A 127 2.09 5.32 18.19
N LEU A 128 2.58 4.55 17.23
CA LEU A 128 3.06 5.03 15.94
C LEU A 128 2.21 4.37 14.86
N ASP A 129 1.72 5.18 13.91
CA ASP A 129 0.98 4.71 12.76
C ASP A 129 1.76 5.07 11.48
N LEU A 130 1.92 4.10 10.58
CA LEU A 130 2.60 4.31 9.31
C LEU A 130 1.58 4.74 8.26
N LYS A 131 1.61 6.03 7.93
CA LYS A 131 0.78 6.59 6.87
C LYS A 131 1.09 5.91 5.53
N ASP A 132 0.05 5.40 4.88
CA ASP A 132 0.13 4.73 3.59
C ASP A 132 1.16 3.58 3.55
N GLY A 133 1.35 2.88 4.67
CA GLY A 133 2.42 1.89 4.89
C GLY A 133 2.57 0.80 3.83
N VAL A 134 1.50 0.47 3.11
CA VAL A 134 1.55 -0.49 1.97
C VAL A 134 2.45 0.02 0.85
N PHE A 135 2.42 1.31 0.53
CA PHE A 135 3.25 1.89 -0.53
C PHE A 135 4.72 2.02 -0.14
N GLN A 136 5.03 1.89 1.15
CA GLN A 136 6.41 1.92 1.64
C GLN A 136 7.17 0.64 1.30
N ILE A 137 6.48 -0.47 1.01
CA ILE A 137 7.09 -1.78 0.75
C ILE A 137 7.33 -1.93 -0.76
N PRO A 138 8.59 -1.84 -1.25
CA PRO A 138 8.86 -1.96 -2.68
C PRO A 138 8.61 -3.39 -3.14
N LEU A 139 7.95 -3.57 -4.27
CA LEU A 139 7.90 -4.88 -4.94
C LEU A 139 9.21 -5.12 -5.70
N ASN A 140 9.65 -6.38 -5.77
CA ASN A 140 10.69 -6.71 -6.74
C ASN A 140 10.13 -6.61 -8.17
N VAL A 141 11.01 -6.51 -9.17
CA VAL A 141 10.62 -6.29 -10.56
C VAL A 141 9.59 -7.33 -11.03
N LYS A 142 9.85 -8.62 -10.81
CA LYS A 142 8.94 -9.70 -11.26
C LYS A 142 7.56 -9.64 -10.61
N SER A 143 7.49 -9.29 -9.32
CA SER A 143 6.23 -9.19 -8.60
C SER A 143 5.48 -7.91 -8.94
N SER A 144 6.17 -6.82 -9.30
CA SER A 144 5.53 -5.61 -9.83
C SER A 144 4.74 -5.91 -11.10
N GLU A 145 5.16 -6.90 -11.89
CA GLU A 145 4.48 -7.27 -13.14
C GLU A 145 3.15 -7.98 -12.96
N LEU A 146 2.81 -8.36 -11.73
CA LEU A 146 1.52 -8.98 -11.40
C LEU A 146 0.41 -7.94 -11.14
N TYR A 147 0.77 -6.68 -10.85
CA TYR A 147 -0.13 -5.65 -10.32
C TYR A 147 -0.48 -4.54 -11.33
N PHE A 148 -0.56 -4.91 -12.61
CA PHE A 148 -1.12 -4.02 -13.65
C PHE A 148 -2.65 -4.07 -13.68
#